data_AF-A0A2M8DWR2-F1
#
_entry.id   AF-A0A2M8DWR2-F1
#
_cell.length_a   1.000
_cell.length_b   1.000
_cell.length_c   1.000
_cell.angle_alpha   90.00
_cell.angle_beta   90.00
_cell.angle_gamma   90.00
#
_symmetry.space_group_name_H-M   'P 1'
#
loop_
_entity.id
_entity.type
_entity.pdbx_description
1 polymer ?
#
loop_
_entity_poly.entity_id
_entity_poly.type
_entity_poly.pdbx_seq_one_letter_code
_entity_poly.pdbx_strand_id
1 'polypeptide(L)'
;ALTADLTREEHRTKAMAMIGITIGITFSISMVLSPLLDSVIGVPGLFALTGVLSLLAIAVVKFMIPDPAITRFHSDTEATFKKFSEVLKNKELLRLDFGIFSLHAILMSVFIQVPFVLQRNGLPLAHHWYVYLPVMLAAFALMVPPIIIAEKKAKMKQVFMGAVALAMMAQALLLFAQNSLWGVAGALLVFFTAFNVLEATLPSMISKIAPLAAKGTAMGVYSSVQFLGAFFGAAAGGALMQYVGGDAVFIFAIVLLLLWLIVTSGMRPPAAVRTRMYHLGEINEAQGAQLQQQLAQLQGVREAMVVAAEGMACLKVEMQGFDEAAAEQWVTQIAGRSA
;
A
#
# COMPACT_ATOMS: atom_id res chain seq x y z
N ALA A 1 -13.31 0.85 -2.48
CA ALA A 1 -14.52 1.68 -2.65
C ALA A 1 -15.74 0.89 -2.21
N LEU A 2 -16.25 -0.04 -3.03
CA LEU A 2 -17.49 -0.78 -2.74
C LEU A 2 -17.57 -1.41 -1.34
N THR A 3 -16.50 -2.04 -0.84
CA THR A 3 -16.49 -2.58 0.53
C THR A 3 -16.68 -1.48 1.59
N ALA A 4 -16.14 -0.28 1.39
CA ALA A 4 -16.34 0.84 2.30
C ALA A 4 -17.77 1.41 2.21
N ASP A 5 -18.40 1.35 1.03
CA ASP A 5 -19.79 1.78 0.81
C ASP A 5 -20.78 0.82 1.49
N LEU A 6 -20.46 -0.47 1.52
CA LEU A 6 -21.30 -1.53 2.12
C LEU A 6 -20.98 -1.83 3.59
N THR A 7 -19.93 -1.23 4.16
CA THR A 7 -19.55 -1.45 5.56
C THR A 7 -19.65 -0.16 6.37
N ARG A 8 -20.28 -0.28 7.55
CA ARG A 8 -20.33 0.80 8.53
C ARG A 8 -18.92 1.21 8.93
N GLU A 9 -18.73 2.51 9.18
CA GLU A 9 -17.42 3.10 9.47
C GLU A 9 -16.67 2.42 10.62
N GLU A 10 -17.40 2.10 11.70
CA GLU A 10 -16.94 1.34 12.87
C GLU A 10 -16.34 -0.04 12.54
N HIS A 11 -16.66 -0.60 11.37
CA HIS A 11 -16.19 -1.91 10.92
C HIS A 11 -15.29 -1.84 9.68
N ARG A 12 -15.11 -0.66 9.05
CA ARG A 12 -14.28 -0.50 7.85
C ARG A 12 -12.86 -0.99 8.05
N THR A 13 -12.22 -0.64 9.17
CA THR A 13 -10.86 -1.11 9.50
C THR A 13 -10.78 -2.64 9.59
N LYS A 14 -11.79 -3.29 10.18
CA LYS A 14 -11.86 -4.75 10.28
C LYS A 14 -12.08 -5.39 8.90
N ALA A 15 -12.96 -4.81 8.08
CA ALA A 15 -13.23 -5.28 6.73
C ALA A 15 -11.99 -5.17 5.83
N MET A 16 -11.26 -4.05 5.90
CA MET A 16 -10.01 -3.87 5.15
C MET A 16 -8.90 -4.81 5.64
N ALA A 17 -8.80 -5.03 6.95
CA ALA A 17 -7.87 -6.03 7.49
C ALA A 17 -8.18 -7.45 7.01
N MET A 18 -9.47 -7.83 6.93
CA MET A 18 -9.90 -9.11 6.36
C MET A 18 -9.51 -9.25 4.88
N ILE A 19 -9.64 -8.19 4.08
CA ILE A 19 -9.18 -8.18 2.68
C ILE A 19 -7.67 -8.44 2.62
N GLY A 20 -6.86 -7.74 3.43
CA GLY A 20 -5.42 -7.97 3.48
C GLY A 20 -5.05 -9.41 3.86
N ILE A 21 -5.70 -9.95 4.89
CA ILE A 21 -5.51 -11.33 5.35
C ILE A 21 -5.88 -12.33 4.24
N THR A 22 -7.02 -12.14 3.57
CA THR A 22 -7.47 -13.05 2.50
C THR A 22 -6.56 -12.99 1.27
N ILE A 23 -6.03 -11.82 0.90
CA ILE A 23 -5.02 -11.71 -0.16
C ILE A 23 -3.75 -12.48 0.23
N GLY A 24 -3.25 -12.29 1.45
CA GLY A 24 -2.07 -13.00 1.95
C GLY A 24 -2.26 -14.52 1.96
N ILE A 25 -3.39 -15.00 2.49
CA ILE A 25 -3.74 -16.43 2.50
C ILE A 25 -3.86 -16.96 1.08
N THR A 26 -4.53 -16.24 0.18
CA THR A 26 -4.68 -16.67 -1.23
C THR A 26 -3.33 -16.77 -1.92
N PHE A 27 -2.42 -15.81 -1.67
CA PHE A 27 -1.06 -15.85 -2.19
C PHE A 27 -0.27 -17.06 -1.64
N SER A 28 -0.35 -17.31 -0.33
CA SER A 28 0.28 -18.47 0.32
C SER A 28 -0.24 -19.79 -0.23
N ILE A 29 -1.56 -19.95 -0.34
CA ILE A 29 -2.19 -21.14 -0.93
C ILE A 29 -1.78 -21.28 -2.39
N SER A 30 -1.81 -20.19 -3.16
CA SER A 30 -1.43 -20.18 -4.57
C SER A 30 0.01 -20.64 -4.77
N MET A 31 0.97 -20.22 -3.93
CA MET A 31 2.36 -20.70 -4.03
C MET A 31 2.50 -22.21 -3.85
N VAL A 32 1.65 -22.83 -3.02
CA VAL A 32 1.67 -24.29 -2.78
C VAL A 32 0.88 -25.03 -3.86
N LEU A 33 -0.30 -24.52 -4.24
CA LEU A 33 -1.17 -25.17 -5.22
C LEU A 33 -0.66 -25.02 -6.65
N SER A 34 0.05 -23.94 -6.99
CA SER A 34 0.43 -23.64 -8.37
C SER A 34 1.29 -24.74 -9.00
N PRO A 35 2.35 -25.28 -8.36
CA PRO A 35 3.13 -26.39 -8.93
C PRO A 35 2.31 -27.68 -9.08
N LEU A 36 1.42 -27.97 -8.13
CA LEU A 36 0.51 -29.12 -8.21
C LEU A 36 -0.44 -29.01 -9.39
N LEU A 37 -1.06 -27.84 -9.56
CA LEU A 37 -1.96 -27.56 -10.68
C LEU A 37 -1.19 -27.61 -12.00
N ASP A 38 -0.03 -26.94 -12.10
CA ASP A 38 0.80 -26.95 -13.31
C ASP A 38 1.16 -28.37 -13.75
N SER A 39 1.46 -29.28 -12.82
CA SER A 39 1.75 -30.68 -13.15
C SER A 39 0.58 -31.45 -13.79
N VAL A 40 -0.67 -31.02 -13.55
CA VAL A 40 -1.88 -31.71 -14.00
C VAL A 40 -2.51 -31.04 -15.22
N ILE A 41 -2.60 -29.71 -15.21
CA ILE A 41 -3.32 -28.93 -16.23
C ILE A 41 -2.39 -28.08 -17.11
N GLY A 42 -1.11 -27.98 -16.77
CA GLY A 42 -0.10 -27.19 -17.46
C GLY A 42 -0.38 -25.68 -17.43
N VAL A 43 0.56 -24.90 -17.96
CA VAL A 43 0.45 -23.44 -18.09
C VAL A 43 -0.84 -23.00 -18.81
N PRO A 44 -1.27 -23.58 -19.96
CA PRO A 44 -2.53 -23.19 -20.60
C PRO A 44 -3.75 -23.46 -19.72
N GLY A 45 -3.75 -24.57 -18.98
CA GLY A 45 -4.82 -24.90 -18.05
C GLY A 45 -4.90 -23.92 -16.88
N LEU A 46 -3.75 -23.43 -16.38
CA LEU A 46 -3.72 -22.36 -15.37
C LEU A 46 -4.39 -21.09 -15.89
N PHE A 47 -4.11 -20.66 -17.14
CA PHE A 47 -4.79 -19.52 -17.75
C PHE A 47 -6.30 -19.73 -17.88
N ALA A 48 -6.74 -20.93 -18.32
CA ALA A 48 -8.16 -21.25 -18.42
C ALA A 48 -8.84 -21.24 -17.04
N LEU A 49 -8.20 -21.81 -16.02
CA LEU A 49 -8.68 -21.80 -14.64
C LEU A 49 -8.81 -20.37 -14.10
N THR A 50 -7.79 -19.51 -14.32
CA THR A 50 -7.87 -18.10 -13.95
C THR A 50 -9.05 -17.42 -14.64
N GLY A 51 -9.26 -17.67 -15.94
CA GLY A 51 -10.41 -17.14 -16.68
C GLY A 51 -11.76 -17.57 -16.08
N VAL A 52 -11.92 -18.84 -15.74
CA VAL A 52 -13.14 -19.36 -15.08
C VAL A 52 -13.34 -18.71 -13.72
N LEU A 53 -12.30 -18.61 -12.89
CA LEU A 53 -12.37 -17.96 -11.58
C LEU A 53 -12.73 -16.47 -11.70
N SER A 54 -12.21 -15.77 -12.71
CA SER A 54 -12.57 -14.37 -13.00
C SER A 54 -14.05 -14.23 -13.39
N LEU A 55 -14.57 -15.13 -14.23
CA LEU A 55 -16.00 -15.14 -14.59
C LEU A 55 -16.89 -15.42 -13.36
N LEU A 56 -16.48 -16.35 -12.50
CA LEU A 56 -17.16 -16.62 -11.23
C LEU A 56 -17.13 -15.39 -10.30
N ALA A 57 -15.99 -14.70 -10.21
CA ALA A 57 -15.89 -13.46 -9.42
C ALA A 57 -16.85 -12.38 -9.94
N ILE A 58 -16.96 -12.21 -11.27
CA ILE A 58 -17.94 -11.30 -11.89
C ILE A 58 -19.37 -11.71 -11.51
N ALA A 59 -19.70 -13.01 -11.56
CA ALA A 59 -21.01 -13.51 -11.19
C ALA A 59 -21.32 -13.25 -9.70
N VAL A 60 -20.35 -13.49 -8.80
CA VAL A 60 -20.49 -13.18 -7.37
C VAL A 60 -20.75 -11.69 -7.15
N VAL A 61 -19.97 -10.82 -7.79
CA VAL A 61 -20.17 -9.36 -7.68
C VAL A 61 -21.56 -8.96 -8.18
N LYS A 62 -22.00 -9.51 -9.31
CA LYS A 62 -23.29 -9.16 -9.92
C LYS A 62 -24.51 -9.68 -9.15
N PHE A 63 -24.43 -10.90 -8.60
CA PHE A 63 -25.60 -11.61 -8.06
C PHE A 63 -25.62 -11.71 -6.53
N MET A 64 -24.47 -11.59 -5.85
CA MET A 64 -24.38 -11.74 -4.39
C MET A 64 -24.08 -10.43 -3.66
N ILE A 65 -23.43 -9.47 -4.31
CA ILE A 65 -23.13 -8.19 -3.67
C ILE A 65 -24.32 -7.24 -3.90
N PRO A 66 -24.99 -6.76 -2.84
CA PRO A 66 -26.11 -5.84 -2.99
C PRO A 66 -25.60 -4.47 -3.47
N ASP A 67 -26.42 -3.81 -4.30
CA ASP A 67 -26.16 -2.43 -4.69
C ASP A 67 -26.27 -1.52 -3.45
N PRO A 68 -25.31 -0.62 -3.22
CA PRO A 68 -25.39 0.32 -2.11
C PRO A 68 -26.60 1.24 -2.31
N ALA A 69 -27.45 1.36 -1.28
CA ALA A 69 -28.66 2.19 -1.31
C ALA A 69 -28.37 3.68 -1.55
N ILE A 70 -27.13 4.11 -1.35
CA ILE A 70 -26.66 5.47 -1.56
C ILE A 70 -25.42 5.41 -2.44
N THR A 71 -25.59 5.51 -3.75
CA THR A 71 -24.50 5.81 -4.69
C THR A 71 -24.28 7.32 -4.69
N ARG A 72 -23.71 7.87 -3.62
CA ARG A 72 -23.26 9.27 -3.63
C ARG A 72 -21.98 9.31 -4.45
N PHE A 73 -22.04 9.98 -5.61
CA PHE A 73 -20.88 10.30 -6.41
C PHE A 73 -19.87 10.99 -5.49
N HIS A 74 -18.77 10.32 -5.18
CA HIS A 74 -17.73 10.91 -4.37
C HIS A 74 -17.18 12.10 -5.17
N SER A 75 -17.36 13.33 -4.69
CA SER A 75 -16.72 14.51 -5.27
C SER A 75 -15.18 14.44 -5.19
N ASP A 76 -14.66 13.48 -4.41
CA ASP A 76 -13.27 13.01 -4.42
C ASP A 76 -12.84 12.34 -5.75
N THR A 77 -13.78 12.02 -6.66
CA THR A 77 -13.50 11.30 -7.92
C THR A 77 -13.23 12.21 -9.12
N GLU A 78 -13.50 13.51 -9.04
CA GLU A 78 -13.00 14.42 -10.07
C GLU A 78 -11.52 14.69 -9.84
N ALA A 79 -10.69 13.99 -10.61
CA ALA A 79 -9.33 14.39 -10.88
C ALA A 79 -9.35 15.70 -11.69
N THR A 80 -9.67 16.82 -11.05
CA THR A 80 -9.50 18.13 -11.67
C THR A 80 -8.03 18.29 -12.00
N PHE A 81 -7.70 18.74 -13.21
CA PHE A 81 -6.32 18.91 -13.68
C PHE A 81 -5.43 19.70 -12.69
N LYS A 82 -6.05 20.61 -11.93
CA LYS A 82 -5.43 21.37 -10.85
C LYS A 82 -4.98 20.51 -9.66
N LYS A 83 -5.82 19.56 -9.20
CA LYS A 83 -5.50 18.60 -8.13
C LYS A 83 -4.36 17.66 -8.54
N PHE A 84 -4.35 17.24 -9.80
CA PHE A 84 -3.27 16.41 -10.37
C PHE A 84 -1.93 17.14 -10.40
N SER A 85 -1.92 18.41 -10.85
CA SER A 85 -0.71 19.25 -10.85
C SER A 85 -0.19 19.50 -9.43
N GLU A 86 -1.07 19.66 -8.45
CA GLU A 86 -0.69 19.87 -7.05
C GLU A 86 0.00 18.64 -6.45
N VAL A 87 -0.54 17.44 -6.70
CA VAL A 87 0.07 16.17 -6.28
C VAL A 87 1.46 15.99 -6.90
N LEU A 88 1.59 16.21 -8.21
CA LEU A 88 2.87 16.08 -8.92
C LEU A 88 3.92 17.14 -8.55
N LYS A 89 3.52 18.27 -7.95
CA LYS A 89 4.46 19.29 -7.46
C LYS A 89 4.89 19.04 -6.01
N ASN A 90 4.17 18.18 -5.28
CA ASN A 90 4.49 17.88 -3.89
C ASN A 90 5.72 16.97 -3.82
N LYS A 91 6.87 17.56 -3.44
CA LYS A 91 8.16 16.86 -3.34
C LYS A 91 8.12 15.64 -2.42
N GLU A 92 7.33 15.68 -1.35
CA GLU A 92 7.25 14.54 -0.43
C GLU A 92 6.42 13.39 -1.02
N LEU A 93 5.35 13.69 -1.78
CA LEU A 93 4.61 12.68 -2.52
C LEU A 93 5.49 12.05 -3.60
N LEU A 94 6.21 12.86 -4.39
CA LEU A 94 7.15 12.36 -5.41
C LEU A 94 8.24 11.44 -4.83
N ARG A 95 8.71 11.71 -3.61
CA ARG A 95 9.69 10.84 -2.91
C ARG A 95 9.08 9.48 -2.56
N LEU A 96 7.81 9.45 -2.17
CA LEU A 96 7.08 8.21 -1.89
C LEU A 96 6.74 7.47 -3.18
N ASP A 97 6.41 8.19 -4.26
CA ASP A 97 6.21 7.63 -5.60
C ASP A 97 7.49 6.98 -6.12
N PHE A 98 8.65 7.64 -5.98
CA PHE A 98 9.94 7.02 -6.28
C PHE A 98 10.20 5.78 -5.42
N GLY A 99 9.73 5.79 -4.18
CA GLY A 99 9.85 4.66 -3.27
C GLY A 99 9.04 3.45 -3.72
N ILE A 100 7.76 3.62 -4.03
CA ILE A 100 6.93 2.49 -4.51
C ILE A 100 7.41 1.97 -5.86
N PHE A 101 7.84 2.86 -6.76
CA PHE A 101 8.49 2.49 -8.01
C PHE A 101 9.68 1.57 -7.74
N SER A 102 10.60 2.02 -6.87
CA SER A 102 11.82 1.28 -6.54
C SER A 102 11.50 -0.06 -5.90
N LEU A 103 10.60 -0.07 -4.91
CA LEU A 103 10.21 -1.28 -4.19
C LEU A 103 9.67 -2.36 -5.13
N HIS A 104 8.79 -1.99 -6.06
CA HIS A 104 8.19 -2.93 -7.02
C HIS A 104 9.14 -3.28 -8.17
N ALA A 105 9.99 -2.35 -8.61
CA ALA A 105 11.03 -2.65 -9.57
C ALA A 105 12.00 -3.71 -9.03
N ILE A 106 12.42 -3.57 -7.77
CA ILE A 106 13.30 -4.53 -7.09
C ILE A 106 12.59 -5.86 -6.88
N LEU A 107 11.35 -5.85 -6.40
CA LEU A 107 10.58 -7.08 -6.21
C LEU A 107 10.54 -7.88 -7.51
N MET A 108 10.13 -7.24 -8.61
CA MET A 108 10.01 -7.91 -9.90
C MET A 108 11.36 -8.35 -10.45
N SER A 109 12.41 -7.53 -10.37
CA SER A 109 13.73 -7.91 -10.88
C SER A 109 14.32 -9.09 -10.09
N VAL A 110 14.29 -9.01 -8.76
CA VAL A 110 14.82 -10.04 -7.86
C VAL A 110 14.09 -11.37 -8.04
N PHE A 111 12.77 -11.34 -8.24
CA PHE A 111 11.98 -12.57 -8.44
C PHE A 111 12.20 -13.26 -9.78
N ILE A 112 12.86 -12.61 -10.75
CA ILE A 112 13.33 -13.31 -11.95
C ILE A 112 14.57 -14.14 -11.61
N GLN A 113 15.51 -13.62 -10.82
CA GLN A 113 16.79 -14.27 -10.54
C GLN A 113 16.73 -15.33 -9.42
N VAL A 114 15.99 -15.06 -8.34
CA VAL A 114 15.96 -15.94 -7.15
C VAL A 114 15.56 -17.39 -7.47
N PRO A 115 14.57 -17.69 -8.33
CA PRO A 115 14.25 -19.07 -8.69
C PRO A 115 15.46 -19.83 -9.26
N PHE A 116 16.27 -19.20 -10.11
CA PHE A 116 17.47 -19.85 -10.67
C PHE A 116 18.55 -20.05 -9.60
N VAL A 117 18.67 -19.11 -8.67
CA VAL A 117 19.57 -19.27 -7.52
C VAL A 117 19.15 -20.48 -6.68
N LEU A 118 17.87 -20.62 -6.35
CA LEU A 118 17.37 -21.77 -5.58
C LEU A 118 17.61 -23.10 -6.30
N GLN A 119 17.34 -23.16 -7.61
CA GLN A 119 17.62 -24.34 -8.42
C GLN A 119 19.10 -24.71 -8.44
N ARG A 120 19.98 -23.73 -8.59
CA ARG A 120 21.45 -23.95 -8.54
C ARG A 120 21.90 -24.50 -7.18
N ASN A 121 21.19 -24.18 -6.10
CA ASN A 121 21.42 -24.75 -4.77
C ASN A 121 20.73 -26.11 -4.54
N GLY A 122 20.25 -26.75 -5.60
CA GLY A 122 19.67 -28.09 -5.54
C GLY A 122 18.22 -28.15 -5.08
N LEU A 123 17.49 -27.02 -5.05
CA LEU A 123 16.06 -27.00 -4.78
C LEU A 123 15.27 -26.90 -6.10
N PRO A 124 14.61 -27.97 -6.56
CA PRO A 124 13.80 -27.92 -7.78
C PRO A 124 12.67 -26.90 -7.69
N LEU A 125 12.22 -26.38 -8.84
CA LEU A 125 11.14 -25.39 -8.93
C LEU A 125 9.88 -25.79 -8.13
N ALA A 126 9.49 -27.06 -8.22
CA ALA A 126 8.33 -27.62 -7.53
C ALA A 126 8.42 -27.55 -5.99
N HIS A 127 9.63 -27.35 -5.45
CA HIS A 127 9.90 -27.27 -4.02
C HIS A 127 10.28 -25.86 -3.54
N HIS A 128 10.29 -24.85 -4.42
CA HIS A 128 10.60 -23.47 -4.00
C HIS A 128 9.65 -22.93 -2.92
N TRP A 129 8.41 -23.42 -2.89
CA TRP A 129 7.45 -23.05 -1.84
C TRP A 129 7.91 -23.44 -0.43
N TYR A 130 8.77 -24.46 -0.28
CA TYR A 130 9.39 -24.81 1.01
C TYR A 130 10.23 -23.66 1.59
N VAL A 131 10.77 -22.78 0.74
CA VAL A 131 11.48 -21.58 1.16
C VAL A 131 10.53 -20.39 1.23
N TYR A 132 9.77 -20.14 0.16
CA TYR A 132 8.94 -18.93 0.07
C TYR A 132 7.85 -18.85 1.14
N LEU A 133 7.15 -19.95 1.43
CA LEU A 133 6.02 -19.93 2.35
C LEU A 133 6.46 -19.66 3.81
N PRO A 134 7.44 -20.40 4.39
CA PRO A 134 7.91 -20.11 5.74
C PRO A 134 8.52 -18.71 5.87
N VAL A 135 9.30 -18.30 4.86
CA VAL A 135 9.89 -16.95 4.80
C VAL A 135 8.80 -15.87 4.83
N MET A 136 7.76 -16.02 4.02
CA MET A 136 6.66 -15.04 3.95
C MET A 136 5.90 -14.96 5.28
N LEU A 137 5.57 -16.10 5.89
CA LEU A 137 4.88 -16.14 7.18
C LEU A 137 5.71 -15.52 8.30
N ALA A 138 7.01 -15.84 8.36
CA ALA A 138 7.93 -15.25 9.32
C ALA A 138 8.09 -13.74 9.08
N ALA A 139 8.20 -13.30 7.83
CA ALA A 139 8.28 -11.88 7.48
C ALA A 139 7.02 -11.10 7.90
N PHE A 140 5.81 -11.69 7.76
CA PHE A 140 4.57 -11.09 8.26
C PHE A 140 4.56 -10.94 9.79
N ALA A 141 5.13 -11.88 10.53
CA ALA A 141 5.28 -11.73 11.98
C ALA A 141 6.33 -10.64 12.32
N LEU A 142 7.47 -10.63 11.61
CA LEU A 142 8.58 -9.72 11.86
C LEU A 142 8.30 -8.26 11.46
N MET A 143 7.36 -8.00 10.54
CA MET A 143 6.99 -6.62 10.19
C MET A 143 6.20 -5.90 11.30
N VAL A 144 5.55 -6.65 12.22
CA VAL A 144 4.62 -6.09 13.21
C VAL A 144 5.31 -5.11 14.18
N PRO A 145 6.44 -5.45 14.84
CA PRO A 145 7.08 -4.53 15.78
C PRO A 145 7.54 -3.21 15.14
N PRO A 146 8.21 -3.19 13.96
CA PRO A 146 8.53 -1.95 13.25
C PRO A 146 7.32 -1.07 12.96
N ILE A 147 6.21 -1.66 12.48
CA ILE A 147 4.97 -0.91 12.18
C ILE A 147 4.39 -0.29 13.47
N ILE A 148 4.34 -1.05 14.57
CA ILE A 148 3.86 -0.54 15.86
C ILE A 148 4.73 0.62 16.33
N ILE A 149 6.05 0.52 16.20
CA ILE A 149 6.99 1.60 16.57
C ILE A 149 6.77 2.83 15.68
N ALA A 150 6.59 2.62 14.37
CA ALA A 150 6.39 3.69 13.39
C ALA A 150 5.15 4.53 13.74
N GLU A 151 4.02 3.86 14.01
CA GLU A 151 2.74 4.50 14.32
C GLU A 151 2.67 5.01 15.77
N LYS A 152 2.90 4.15 16.78
CA LYS A 152 2.71 4.55 18.19
C LYS A 152 3.74 5.55 18.70
N LYS A 153 4.98 5.51 18.20
CA LYS A 153 6.04 6.42 18.64
C LYS A 153 6.26 7.59 17.68
N ALA A 154 5.41 7.75 16.67
CA ALA A 154 5.55 8.76 15.61
C ALA A 154 6.93 8.72 14.91
N LYS A 155 7.52 7.53 14.78
CA LYS A 155 8.88 7.30 14.21
C LYS A 155 8.84 6.83 12.75
N MET A 156 7.80 7.20 12.00
CA MET A 156 7.56 6.77 10.62
C MET A 156 8.80 6.90 9.72
N LYS A 157 9.42 8.09 9.66
CA LYS A 157 10.62 8.32 8.82
C LYS A 157 11.78 7.38 9.19
N GLN A 158 12.01 7.16 10.48
CA GLN A 158 13.13 6.34 10.97
C GLN A 158 12.94 4.87 10.61
N VAL A 159 11.72 4.35 10.84
CA VAL A 159 11.39 2.96 10.48
C VAL A 159 11.44 2.77 8.97
N PHE A 160 10.92 3.74 8.21
CA PHE A 160 10.94 3.72 6.75
C PHE A 160 12.37 3.67 6.19
N MET A 161 13.24 4.61 6.57
CA MET A 161 14.64 4.60 6.14
C MET A 161 15.40 3.35 6.61
N GLY A 162 15.13 2.89 7.84
CA GLY A 162 15.69 1.65 8.37
C GLY A 162 15.27 0.42 7.54
N ALA A 163 14.02 0.36 7.10
CA ALA A 163 13.54 -0.70 6.24
C ALA A 163 14.16 -0.65 4.82
N VAL A 164 14.35 0.54 4.23
CA VAL A 164 15.08 0.65 2.94
C VAL A 164 16.54 0.18 3.10
N ALA A 165 17.22 0.56 4.18
CA ALA A 165 18.58 0.10 4.46
C ALA A 165 18.64 -1.42 4.71
N LEU A 166 17.63 -1.97 5.39
CA LEU A 166 17.50 -3.41 5.62
C LEU A 166 17.26 -4.17 4.31
N ALA A 167 16.43 -3.64 3.41
CA ALA A 167 16.24 -4.19 2.07
C ALA A 167 17.55 -4.17 1.27
N MET A 168 18.34 -3.10 1.36
CA MET A 168 19.65 -2.99 0.69
C MET A 168 20.63 -4.05 1.20
N MET A 169 20.66 -4.23 2.53
CA MET A 169 21.45 -5.30 3.16
C MET A 169 20.98 -6.68 2.69
N ALA A 170 19.68 -6.91 2.54
CA ALA A 170 19.15 -8.16 2.02
C ALA A 170 19.61 -8.45 0.59
N GLN A 171 19.69 -7.43 -0.28
CA GLN A 171 20.21 -7.60 -1.63
C GLN A 171 21.71 -7.92 -1.65
N ALA A 172 22.49 -7.28 -0.77
CA ALA A 172 23.90 -7.63 -0.59
C ALA A 172 24.06 -9.07 -0.07
N LEU A 173 23.22 -9.50 0.89
CA LEU A 173 23.20 -10.87 1.38
C LEU A 173 22.83 -11.86 0.27
N LEU A 174 21.86 -11.55 -0.59
CA LEU A 174 21.55 -12.38 -1.76
C LEU A 174 22.76 -12.50 -2.69
N LEU A 175 23.44 -11.39 -3.00
CA LEU A 175 24.59 -11.38 -3.89
C LEU A 175 25.76 -12.24 -3.38
N PHE A 176 26.07 -12.18 -2.08
CA PHE A 176 27.22 -12.89 -1.49
C PHE A 176 26.88 -14.30 -0.97
N ALA A 177 25.65 -14.52 -0.50
CA ALA A 177 25.21 -15.79 0.09
C ALA A 177 24.39 -16.66 -0.87
N GLN A 178 24.31 -16.30 -2.16
CA GLN A 178 23.58 -17.05 -3.19
C GLN A 178 24.04 -18.50 -3.40
N ASN A 179 25.23 -18.90 -2.93
CA ASN A 179 25.71 -20.29 -3.04
C ASN A 179 25.31 -21.17 -1.83
N SER A 180 24.41 -20.68 -0.96
CA SER A 180 23.88 -21.43 0.17
C SER A 180 22.37 -21.29 0.24
N LEU A 181 21.65 -22.42 0.27
CA LEU A 181 20.19 -22.43 0.38
C LEU A 181 19.70 -21.68 1.64
N TRP A 182 20.36 -21.90 2.78
CA TRP A 182 20.05 -21.20 4.02
C TRP A 182 20.43 -19.72 3.98
N GLY A 183 21.52 -19.37 3.27
CA GLY A 183 21.91 -17.99 3.02
C GLY A 183 20.85 -17.24 2.22
N VAL A 184 20.34 -17.86 1.16
CA VAL A 184 19.25 -17.32 0.33
C VAL A 184 17.96 -17.20 1.14
N ALA A 185 17.57 -18.23 1.89
CA ALA A 185 16.37 -18.20 2.74
C ALA A 185 16.43 -17.07 3.79
N GLY A 186 17.59 -16.91 4.45
CA GLY A 186 17.84 -15.82 5.40
C GLY A 186 17.78 -14.45 4.73
N ALA A 187 18.40 -14.28 3.56
CA ALA A 187 18.36 -13.02 2.82
C ALA A 187 16.93 -12.68 2.35
N LEU A 188 16.17 -13.66 1.87
CA LEU A 188 14.75 -13.49 1.52
C LEU A 188 13.89 -13.11 2.73
N LEU A 189 14.15 -13.67 3.92
CA LEU A 189 13.46 -13.29 5.15
C LEU A 189 13.71 -11.82 5.51
N VAL A 190 14.96 -11.37 5.43
CA VAL A 190 15.32 -9.96 5.66
C VAL A 190 14.66 -9.07 4.59
N PHE A 191 14.72 -9.47 3.32
CA PHE A 191 14.10 -8.72 2.22
C PHE A 191 12.59 -8.59 2.39
N PHE A 192 11.87 -9.69 2.62
CA PHE A 192 10.42 -9.66 2.76
C PHE A 192 9.95 -8.95 4.02
N THR A 193 10.72 -9.02 5.11
CA THR A 193 10.42 -8.23 6.31
C THR A 193 10.50 -6.73 5.99
N ALA A 194 11.58 -6.30 5.33
CA ALA A 194 11.73 -4.91 4.91
C ALA A 194 10.65 -4.50 3.89
N PHE A 195 10.40 -5.33 2.88
CA PHE A 195 9.40 -5.12 1.85
C PHE A 195 8.01 -4.94 2.47
N ASN A 196 7.57 -5.84 3.34
CA ASN A 196 6.25 -5.77 3.97
C ASN A 196 6.08 -4.53 4.85
N VAL A 197 7.15 -4.11 5.57
CA VAL A 197 7.13 -2.85 6.32
C VAL A 197 6.99 -1.65 5.36
N LEU A 198 7.76 -1.62 4.27
CA LEU A 198 7.72 -0.52 3.29
C LEU A 198 6.36 -0.47 2.57
N GLU A 199 5.84 -1.62 2.13
CA GLU A 199 4.56 -1.76 1.44
C GLU A 199 3.38 -1.32 2.33
N ALA A 200 3.42 -1.63 3.63
CA ALA A 200 2.40 -1.17 4.56
C ALA A 200 2.51 0.34 4.88
N THR A 201 3.72 0.89 4.88
CA THR A 201 3.98 2.27 5.32
C THR A 201 3.84 3.30 4.22
N LEU A 202 4.17 2.98 2.97
CA LEU A 202 4.03 3.87 1.80
C LEU A 202 2.61 4.44 1.62
N PRO A 203 1.55 3.62 1.47
CA PRO A 203 0.19 4.13 1.30
C PRO A 203 -0.30 4.89 2.53
N SER A 204 0.11 4.47 3.74
CA SER A 204 -0.18 5.20 4.99
C SER A 204 0.42 6.61 4.94
N MET A 205 1.69 6.75 4.56
CA MET A 205 2.37 8.04 4.47
C MET A 205 1.78 8.93 3.37
N ILE A 206 1.44 8.37 2.20
CA ILE A 206 0.77 9.12 1.12
C ILE A 206 -0.56 9.66 1.61
N SER A 207 -1.36 8.83 2.29
CA SER A 207 -2.64 9.26 2.84
C SER A 207 -2.51 10.37 3.90
N LYS A 208 -1.41 10.38 4.67
CA LYS A 208 -1.10 11.40 5.69
C LYS A 208 -0.52 12.68 5.09
N ILE A 209 0.16 12.62 3.95
CA ILE A 209 0.78 13.80 3.31
C ILE A 209 -0.16 14.46 2.30
N ALA A 210 -0.95 13.67 1.58
CA ALA A 210 -1.87 14.18 0.57
C ALA A 210 -2.91 15.14 1.19
N PRO A 211 -3.26 16.25 0.50
CA PRO A 211 -4.42 17.07 0.85
C PRO A 211 -5.69 16.22 0.87
N LEU A 212 -6.65 16.53 1.74
CA LEU A 212 -7.91 15.79 1.82
C LEU A 212 -8.60 15.75 0.46
N ALA A 213 -8.70 16.90 -0.21
CA ALA A 213 -9.38 17.04 -1.51
C ALA A 213 -8.69 16.36 -2.70
N ALA A 214 -7.42 15.94 -2.56
CA ALA A 214 -6.61 15.31 -3.61
C ALA A 214 -6.10 13.92 -3.24
N LYS A 215 -6.62 13.34 -2.14
CA LYS A 215 -6.18 12.04 -1.61
C LYS A 215 -6.38 10.91 -2.62
N GLY A 216 -7.53 10.87 -3.29
CA GLY A 216 -7.82 9.90 -4.35
C GLY A 216 -6.84 10.01 -5.52
N THR A 217 -6.55 11.23 -5.95
CA THR A 217 -5.57 11.49 -7.02
C THR A 217 -4.16 11.04 -6.62
N ALA A 218 -3.72 11.32 -5.39
CA ALA A 218 -2.42 10.87 -4.88
C ALA A 218 -2.31 9.33 -4.85
N MET A 219 -3.35 8.65 -4.38
CA MET A 219 -3.39 7.17 -4.40
C MET A 219 -3.42 6.59 -5.82
N GLY A 220 -4.06 7.29 -6.77
CA GLY A 220 -4.08 6.92 -8.18
C GLY A 220 -2.70 7.05 -8.85
N VAL A 221 -2.01 8.16 -8.62
CA VAL A 221 -0.62 8.36 -9.08
C VAL A 221 0.29 7.29 -8.50
N TYR A 222 0.23 7.08 -7.17
CA TYR A 222 0.96 6.02 -6.48
C TYR A 222 0.77 4.65 -7.13
N SER A 223 -0.49 4.24 -7.36
CA SER A 223 -0.80 2.94 -7.95
C SER A 223 -0.28 2.83 -9.38
N SER A 224 -0.34 3.92 -10.16
CA SER A 224 0.20 3.96 -11.52
C SER A 224 1.72 3.81 -11.52
N VAL A 225 2.40 4.51 -10.62
CA VAL A 225 3.85 4.45 -10.45
C VAL A 225 4.31 3.08 -9.92
N GLN A 226 3.50 2.43 -9.07
CA GLN A 226 3.72 1.07 -8.61
C GLN A 226 3.77 0.08 -9.79
N PHE A 227 2.76 0.11 -10.67
CA PHE A 227 2.75 -0.75 -11.86
C PHE A 227 3.86 -0.41 -12.84
N LEU A 228 4.19 0.87 -13.00
CA LEU A 228 5.33 1.30 -13.81
C LEU A 228 6.65 0.75 -13.26
N GLY A 229 6.83 0.78 -11.94
CA GLY A 229 7.96 0.16 -11.25
C GLY A 229 8.04 -1.34 -11.50
N ALA A 230 6.92 -2.05 -11.33
CA ALA A 230 6.86 -3.49 -11.60
C ALA A 230 7.24 -3.83 -13.06
N PHE A 231 6.69 -3.10 -14.03
CA PHE A 231 7.04 -3.25 -15.44
C PHE A 231 8.54 -3.00 -15.69
N PHE A 232 9.05 -1.87 -15.20
CA PHE A 232 10.46 -1.49 -15.38
C PHE A 232 11.39 -2.52 -14.74
N GLY A 233 11.09 -2.98 -13.53
CA GLY A 233 11.85 -4.00 -12.83
C GLY A 233 11.88 -5.34 -13.55
N ALA A 234 10.73 -5.78 -14.08
CA ALA A 234 10.67 -7.01 -14.86
C ALA A 234 11.48 -6.90 -16.17
N ALA A 235 11.34 -5.79 -16.90
CA ALA A 235 12.06 -5.56 -18.15
C ALA A 235 13.58 -5.42 -17.92
N ALA A 236 13.98 -4.60 -16.96
CA ALA A 236 15.39 -4.39 -16.62
C ALA A 236 16.02 -5.65 -16.02
N GLY A 237 15.32 -6.34 -15.12
CA GLY A 237 15.77 -7.61 -14.54
C GLY A 237 15.98 -8.69 -15.59
N GLY A 238 15.02 -8.87 -16.50
CA GLY A 238 15.14 -9.80 -17.62
C GLY A 238 16.30 -9.46 -18.56
N ALA A 239 16.46 -8.19 -18.94
CA ALA A 239 17.56 -7.74 -19.79
C ALA A 239 18.93 -7.94 -19.11
N LEU A 240 19.06 -7.58 -17.83
CA LEU A 240 20.30 -7.77 -17.07
C LEU A 240 20.66 -9.25 -16.97
N MET A 241 19.69 -10.12 -16.69
CA MET A 241 19.92 -11.57 -16.66
C MET A 241 20.38 -12.13 -18.00
N GLN A 242 19.79 -11.66 -19.10
CA GLN A 242 20.11 -12.15 -20.44
C GLN A 242 21.49 -11.68 -20.94
N TYR A 243 21.82 -10.41 -20.74
CA TYR A 243 23.00 -9.78 -21.38
C TYR A 243 24.21 -9.62 -20.47
N VAL A 244 24.03 -9.61 -19.14
CA VAL A 244 25.11 -9.35 -18.17
C VAL A 244 25.29 -10.52 -17.21
N GLY A 245 24.20 -11.04 -16.66
CA GLY A 245 24.17 -12.17 -15.75
C GLY A 245 23.31 -11.92 -14.50
N GLY A 246 23.10 -12.98 -13.72
CA GLY A 246 22.23 -12.96 -12.54
C GLY A 246 22.66 -11.99 -11.44
N ASP A 247 23.97 -11.87 -11.19
CA ASP A 247 24.53 -10.97 -10.17
C ASP A 247 24.21 -9.50 -10.45
N ALA A 248 24.10 -9.12 -11.73
CA ALA A 248 23.78 -7.76 -12.15
C ALA A 248 22.38 -7.32 -11.67
N VAL A 249 21.44 -8.26 -11.49
CA VAL A 249 20.11 -7.98 -10.94
C VAL A 249 20.18 -7.53 -9.49
N PHE A 250 20.99 -8.20 -8.66
CA PHE A 250 21.15 -7.80 -7.27
C PHE A 250 21.91 -6.48 -7.15
N ILE A 251 22.91 -6.24 -7.99
CA ILE A 251 23.63 -4.96 -8.05
C ILE A 251 22.68 -3.83 -8.45
N PHE A 252 21.84 -4.03 -9.48
CA PHE A 252 20.81 -3.08 -9.87
C PHE A 252 19.87 -2.74 -8.71
N ALA A 253 19.41 -3.74 -7.97
CA ALA A 253 18.57 -3.54 -6.80
C ALA A 253 19.28 -2.74 -5.68
N ILE A 254 20.55 -3.04 -5.40
CA ILE A 254 21.37 -2.30 -4.42
C ILE A 254 21.51 -0.82 -4.84
N VAL A 255 21.82 -0.56 -6.11
CA VAL A 255 21.95 0.82 -6.64
C VAL A 255 20.62 1.56 -6.51
N LEU A 256 19.49 0.93 -6.86
CA LEU A 256 18.18 1.56 -6.75
C LEU A 256 17.80 1.84 -5.29
N LEU A 257 18.14 0.94 -4.35
CA LEU A 257 17.95 1.15 -2.91
C LEU A 257 18.84 2.27 -2.35
N LEU A 258 20.08 2.39 -2.84
CA LEU A 258 20.97 3.48 -2.47
C LEU A 258 20.41 4.82 -2.94
N LEU A 259 19.94 4.91 -4.18
CA LEU A 259 19.26 6.09 -4.70
C LEU A 259 18.02 6.41 -3.88
N TRP A 260 17.24 5.39 -3.50
CA TRP A 260 16.05 5.57 -2.67
C TRP A 260 16.39 6.09 -1.27
N LEU A 261 17.45 5.59 -0.63
CA LEU A 261 17.96 6.13 0.64
C LEU A 261 18.36 7.60 0.52
N ILE A 262 19.06 7.98 -0.55
CA ILE A 262 19.45 9.37 -0.79
C ILE A 262 18.20 10.25 -0.94
N VAL A 263 17.26 9.85 -1.79
CA VAL A 263 16.00 10.59 -2.04
C VAL A 263 15.19 10.76 -0.76
N THR A 264 15.11 9.73 0.08
CA THR A 264 14.32 9.72 1.33
C THR A 264 15.03 10.36 2.51
N SER A 265 16.35 10.47 2.50
CA SER A 265 17.11 11.16 3.56
C SER A 265 16.66 12.62 3.73
N GLY A 266 16.33 13.29 2.63
CA GLY A 266 15.84 14.67 2.61
C GLY A 266 14.37 14.84 2.98
N MET A 267 13.63 13.75 3.25
CA MET A 267 12.20 13.76 3.57
C MET A 267 11.92 14.42 4.93
N ARG A 268 10.90 15.29 4.99
CA ARG A 268 10.40 15.76 6.29
C ARG A 268 9.58 14.65 6.95
N PRO A 269 9.75 14.39 8.26
CA PRO A 269 8.91 13.42 8.96
C PRO A 269 7.42 13.75 8.74
N PRO A 270 6.58 12.78 8.32
CA PRO A 270 5.15 13.00 8.21
C PRO A 270 4.59 13.46 9.56
N ALA A 271 3.67 14.42 9.53
CA ALA A 271 2.97 14.84 10.74
C ALA A 271 2.22 13.64 11.35
N ALA A 272 2.19 13.55 12.68
CA ALA A 272 1.44 12.52 13.40
C ALA A 272 -0.06 12.87 13.38
N VAL A 273 -0.68 12.71 12.21
CA VAL A 273 -2.08 13.06 11.96
C VAL A 273 -2.91 11.81 11.66
N ARG A 274 -4.19 11.89 11.99
CA ARG A 274 -5.23 10.91 11.64
C ARG A 274 -6.38 11.62 10.92
N THR A 275 -7.05 10.92 10.01
CA THR A 275 -8.28 11.42 9.39
C THR A 275 -9.49 10.94 10.19
N ARG A 276 -10.33 11.87 10.63
CA ARG A 276 -11.65 11.61 11.23
C ARG A 276 -12.72 12.00 10.22
N MET A 277 -13.71 11.14 10.05
CA MET A 277 -14.87 11.39 9.20
C MET A 277 -16.09 11.50 10.11
N TYR A 278 -16.93 12.48 9.84
CA TYR A 278 -18.17 12.74 10.56
C TYR A 278 -19.30 12.80 9.55
N HIS A 279 -20.37 12.07 9.83
CA HIS A 279 -21.59 12.16 9.03
C HIS A 279 -22.37 13.41 9.45
N LEU A 280 -22.74 14.20 8.46
CA LEU A 280 -23.63 15.34 8.60
C LEU A 280 -24.96 14.93 7.98
N GLY A 281 -26.07 15.40 8.58
CA GLY A 281 -27.36 15.31 7.91
C GLY A 281 -27.37 16.06 6.57
N GLU A 282 -28.54 16.17 5.94
CA GLU A 282 -28.67 17.04 4.77
C GLU A 282 -28.35 18.49 5.18
N ILE A 283 -27.35 19.07 4.51
CA ILE A 283 -26.88 20.43 4.74
C ILE A 283 -26.71 21.14 3.40
N ASN A 284 -27.03 22.43 3.37
CA ASN A 284 -26.87 23.24 2.17
C ASN A 284 -25.41 23.70 2.02
N GLU A 285 -24.97 24.08 0.81
CA GLU A 285 -23.57 24.48 0.57
C GLU A 285 -23.09 25.62 1.48
N ALA A 286 -23.94 26.61 1.75
CA ALA A 286 -23.61 27.72 2.65
C ALA A 286 -23.37 27.26 4.10
N GLN A 287 -24.16 26.31 4.59
CA GLN A 287 -23.98 25.71 5.93
C GLN A 287 -22.70 24.87 5.97
N GLY A 288 -22.41 24.13 4.90
CA GLY A 288 -21.18 23.38 4.76
C GLY A 288 -19.93 24.25 4.80
N ALA A 289 -19.92 25.37 4.07
CA ALA A 289 -18.80 26.32 4.07
C ALA A 289 -18.57 26.95 5.46
N GLN A 290 -19.65 27.32 6.15
CA GLN A 290 -19.56 27.85 7.52
C GLN A 290 -19.01 26.80 8.50
N LEU A 291 -19.52 25.57 8.43
CA LEU A 291 -19.03 24.48 9.27
C LEU A 291 -17.56 24.18 9.01
N GLN A 292 -17.12 24.19 7.74
CA GLN A 292 -15.72 23.97 7.40
C GLN A 292 -14.81 25.01 8.06
N GLN A 293 -15.22 26.29 8.04
CA GLN A 293 -14.46 27.37 8.66
C GLN A 293 -14.37 27.22 10.18
N GLN A 294 -15.46 26.78 10.83
CA GLN A 294 -15.50 26.55 12.27
C GLN A 294 -14.65 25.34 12.67
N LEU A 295 -14.79 24.22 11.97
CA LEU A 295 -13.99 23.02 12.22
C LEU A 295 -12.50 23.27 11.97
N ALA A 296 -12.14 24.08 10.96
CA ALA A 296 -10.75 24.44 10.69
C ALA A 296 -10.08 25.25 11.82
N GLN A 297 -10.86 25.91 12.69
CA GLN A 297 -10.34 26.69 13.81
C GLN A 297 -10.16 25.88 15.10
N LEU A 298 -10.63 24.62 15.13
CA LEU A 298 -10.50 23.77 16.30
C LEU A 298 -9.04 23.40 16.58
N GLN A 299 -8.72 23.30 17.87
CA GLN A 299 -7.39 22.91 18.31
C GLN A 299 -7.07 21.49 17.79
N GLY A 300 -5.89 21.36 17.17
CA GLY A 300 -5.42 20.10 16.60
C GLY A 300 -5.99 19.76 15.23
N VAL A 301 -6.81 20.62 14.61
CA VAL A 301 -7.22 20.45 13.20
C VAL A 301 -6.17 21.05 12.28
N ARG A 302 -5.63 20.22 11.38
CA ARG A 302 -4.65 20.60 10.34
C ARG A 302 -5.32 20.96 9.03
N GLU A 303 -6.41 20.27 8.72
CA GLU A 303 -7.18 20.45 7.49
C GLU A 303 -8.63 20.04 7.77
N ALA A 304 -9.60 20.82 7.29
CA ALA A 304 -11.02 20.51 7.38
C ALA A 304 -11.62 20.60 5.98
N MET A 305 -12.40 19.58 5.61
CA MET A 305 -13.12 19.52 4.35
C MET A 305 -14.55 19.11 4.65
N VAL A 306 -15.51 19.94 4.24
CA VAL A 306 -16.94 19.62 4.35
C VAL A 306 -17.50 19.47 2.95
N VAL A 307 -18.08 18.31 2.68
CA VAL A 307 -18.72 18.00 1.41
C VAL A 307 -20.23 17.98 1.66
N ALA A 308 -20.87 19.13 1.47
CA ALA A 308 -22.29 19.30 1.76
C ALA A 308 -23.18 18.34 0.96
N ALA A 309 -22.87 18.16 -0.34
CA ALA A 309 -23.56 17.21 -1.22
C ALA A 309 -23.51 15.76 -0.71
N GLU A 310 -22.47 15.41 0.06
CA GLU A 310 -22.30 14.07 0.62
C GLU A 310 -22.78 13.97 2.07
N GLY A 311 -23.14 15.09 2.72
CA GLY A 311 -23.44 15.13 4.14
C GLY A 311 -22.25 14.59 4.95
N MET A 312 -21.03 15.05 4.67
CA MET A 312 -19.84 14.57 5.38
C MET A 312 -18.85 15.69 5.69
N ALA A 313 -18.22 15.60 6.86
CA ALA A 313 -17.05 16.37 7.25
C ALA A 313 -15.85 15.45 7.45
N CYS A 314 -14.76 15.73 6.75
CA CYS A 314 -13.49 15.07 6.90
C CYS A 314 -12.50 16.02 7.57
N LEU A 315 -11.97 15.63 8.73
CA LEU A 315 -10.98 16.39 9.47
C LEU A 315 -9.66 15.63 9.50
N LYS A 316 -8.58 16.30 9.14
CA LYS A 316 -7.22 15.83 9.34
C LYS A 316 -6.72 16.44 10.65
N VAL A 317 -6.54 15.60 11.65
CA VAL A 317 -6.31 16.05 13.04
C VAL A 317 -5.04 15.48 13.60
N GLU A 318 -4.38 16.21 14.49
CA GLU A 318 -3.22 15.72 15.23
C GLU A 318 -3.61 14.53 16.11
N MET A 319 -2.68 13.57 16.25
CA MET A 319 -2.89 12.41 17.13
C MET A 319 -2.97 12.79 18.61
N GLN A 320 -2.38 13.92 19.00
CA GLN A 320 -2.38 14.44 20.38
C GLN A 320 -2.93 15.87 20.36
N GLY A 321 -3.74 16.22 21.36
CA GLY A 321 -4.24 17.58 21.53
C GLY A 321 -5.41 17.99 20.61
N PHE A 322 -6.02 17.04 19.90
CA PHE A 322 -7.26 17.28 19.16
C PHE A 322 -8.47 17.27 20.10
N ASP A 323 -9.27 18.33 20.06
CA ASP A 323 -10.52 18.46 20.82
C ASP A 323 -11.67 17.73 20.09
N GLU A 324 -11.77 16.43 20.36
CA GLU A 324 -12.78 15.55 19.75
C GLU A 324 -14.21 15.92 20.19
N ALA A 325 -14.39 16.36 21.44
CA ALA A 325 -15.69 16.77 21.97
C ALA A 325 -16.21 18.05 21.30
N ALA A 326 -15.34 19.04 21.09
CA ALA A 326 -15.73 20.26 20.38
C ALA A 326 -16.12 19.99 18.92
N ALA A 327 -15.39 19.09 18.23
CA ALA A 327 -15.74 18.69 16.88
C ALA A 327 -17.13 18.01 16.81
N GLU A 328 -17.42 17.08 17.72
CA GLU A 328 -18.73 16.42 17.80
C GLU A 328 -19.86 17.40 18.13
N GLN A 329 -19.62 18.39 18.98
CA GLN A 329 -20.59 19.44 19.28
C GLN A 329 -20.96 20.24 18.04
N TRP A 330 -19.98 20.71 17.26
CA TRP A 330 -20.24 21.46 16.02
C TRP A 330 -20.99 20.63 14.98
N VAL A 331 -20.61 19.35 14.81
CA VAL A 331 -21.29 18.40 13.92
C VAL A 331 -22.75 18.21 14.34
N THR A 332 -23.00 18.00 15.62
CA THR A 332 -24.36 17.78 16.17
C THR A 332 -25.22 19.04 16.09
N GLN A 333 -24.64 20.21 16.34
CA GLN A 333 -25.36 21.49 16.36
C GLN A 333 -25.88 21.89 14.98
N ILE A 334 -25.19 21.49 13.91
CA ILE A 334 -25.67 21.68 12.53
C ILE A 334 -26.67 20.60 12.13
N ALA A 335 -26.46 19.34 12.52
CA ALA A 335 -27.43 18.26 12.29
C ALA A 335 -28.78 18.51 12.99
N GLY A 336 -28.78 19.19 14.15
CA GLY A 336 -29.99 19.59 14.86
C GLY A 336 -30.69 20.84 14.31
N ARG A 337 -30.08 21.57 13.37
CA ARG A 337 -30.68 22.75 12.70
C ARG A 337 -31.36 22.41 11.37
N SER A 338 -31.16 21.20 10.86
CA SER A 338 -31.79 20.67 9.64
C SER A 338 -33.04 19.81 9.91
N ALA A 339 -33.44 19.68 11.18
CA ALA A 339 -34.75 19.16 11.60
C ALA A 339 -35.70 20.30 11.95
#